data_AF-A0A485KIB3-F1
#
_entry.id   AF-A0A485KIB3-F1
#
_cell.length_a   1.000
_cell.length_b   1.000
_cell.length_c   1.000
_cell.angle_alpha   90.00
_cell.angle_beta   90.00
_cell.angle_gamma   90.00
#
_symmetry.space_group_name_H-M   'P 1'
#
loop_
_entity.id
_entity.type
_entity.pdbx_description
1 polymer ?
#
loop_
_entity_poly.entity_id
_entity_poly.type
_entity_poly.pdbx_seq_one_letter_code
_entity_poly.pdbx_strand_id
1 'polypeptide(L)'
;MVETIRSGGNNNYKVPHMKKAPMMKQGRLPDAIECPRDVFDHGLALMGNESFDARVALLSAEVAMNMELAKVSSALEHLCVDHADDDAIDDEVGWTDSADSFDIIV
;
A
#
# COMPACT_ATOMS: atom_id res chain seq x y z
N MET A 1 -0.26 -4.04 -27.42
CA MET A 1 -1.32 -3.05 -27.18
C MET A 1 -2.68 -3.71 -27.16
N VAL A 2 -3.15 -4.34 -28.24
CA VAL A 2 -4.42 -5.10 -28.25
C VAL A 2 -4.50 -6.10 -27.09
N GLU A 3 -3.46 -6.91 -26.89
CA GLU A 3 -3.40 -7.87 -25.78
C GLU A 3 -3.40 -7.19 -24.39
N THR A 4 -2.70 -6.06 -24.26
CA THR A 4 -2.65 -5.24 -23.04
C THR A 4 -4.02 -4.67 -22.68
N ILE A 5 -4.77 -4.18 -23.68
CA ILE A 5 -6.12 -3.66 -23.50
C ILE A 5 -7.05 -4.80 -23.09
N ARG A 6 -6.91 -5.97 -23.72
CA ARG A 6 -7.70 -7.17 -23.39
C ARG A 6 -7.43 -7.69 -21.97
N SER A 7 -6.21 -7.53 -21.45
CA SER A 7 -5.88 -7.90 -20.07
C SER A 7 -6.17 -6.79 -19.05
N GLY A 8 -6.81 -5.69 -19.46
CA GLY A 8 -7.17 -4.56 -18.60
C GLY A 8 -6.02 -3.67 -18.14
N GLY A 9 -4.80 -3.92 -18.61
CA GLY A 9 -3.60 -3.19 -18.22
C GLY A 9 -3.21 -3.34 -16.73
N ASN A 10 -1.91 -3.46 -16.45
CA ASN A 10 -1.35 -3.30 -15.11
C ASN A 10 0.11 -2.85 -15.25
N ASN A 11 0.84 -2.56 -14.17
CA ASN A 11 2.25 -2.16 -14.28
C ASN A 11 3.22 -3.30 -14.69
N ASN A 12 2.74 -4.53 -14.79
CA ASN A 12 3.53 -5.72 -15.15
C ASN A 12 3.35 -6.14 -16.63
N TYR A 13 2.63 -5.34 -17.44
CA TYR A 13 2.50 -5.65 -18.85
C TYR A 13 3.84 -5.48 -19.58
N LYS A 14 4.21 -6.48 -20.38
CA LYS A 14 5.29 -6.34 -21.36
C LYS A 14 4.68 -5.74 -22.61
N VAL A 15 5.10 -4.53 -22.98
CA VAL A 15 4.75 -3.99 -24.30
C VAL A 15 5.25 -4.98 -25.36
N PRO A 16 4.36 -5.56 -26.19
CA PRO A 16 4.78 -6.53 -27.19
C PRO A 16 5.80 -5.88 -28.13
N HIS A 17 7.04 -6.35 -28.08
CA HIS A 17 8.10 -5.80 -28.93
C HIS A 17 7.94 -6.36 -30.35
N MET A 18 7.20 -5.65 -31.19
CA MET A 18 6.78 -6.07 -32.54
C MET A 18 7.93 -6.19 -33.56
N LYS A 19 9.19 -6.25 -33.12
CA LYS A 19 10.38 -6.34 -33.99
C LYS A 19 10.34 -5.27 -35.11
N LYS A 20 9.96 -4.04 -34.76
CA LYS A 20 9.78 -2.92 -35.71
C LYS A 20 11.01 -2.71 -36.60
N ALA A 21 12.21 -2.70 -36.01
CA ALA A 21 13.46 -2.53 -36.76
C ALA A 21 13.72 -3.69 -37.75
N PRO A 22 13.63 -4.97 -37.36
CA PRO A 22 13.67 -6.09 -38.32
C PRO A 22 12.61 -6.03 -39.43
N MET A 23 11.35 -5.72 -39.10
CA MET A 23 10.27 -5.63 -40.10
C MET A 23 10.48 -4.47 -41.08
N MET A 24 10.97 -3.33 -40.60
CA MET A 24 11.30 -2.18 -41.42
C MET A 24 12.42 -2.49 -42.42
N LYS A 25 13.48 -3.19 -41.97
CA LYS A 25 14.56 -3.65 -42.86
C LYS A 25 14.06 -4.62 -43.95
N GLN A 26 12.98 -5.34 -43.68
CA GLN A 26 12.36 -6.27 -44.63
C GLN A 26 11.26 -5.61 -45.49
N GLY A 27 10.97 -4.32 -45.31
CA GLY A 27 9.86 -3.64 -46.00
C GLY A 27 8.47 -4.15 -45.64
N ARG A 28 8.33 -4.83 -44.48
CA ARG A 28 7.09 -5.48 -44.02
C ARG A 28 6.52 -4.81 -42.77
N LEU A 29 6.92 -3.57 -42.49
CA LEU A 29 6.37 -2.82 -41.38
C LEU A 29 4.93 -2.42 -41.72
N PRO A 30 3.91 -2.81 -40.93
CA PRO A 30 2.55 -2.35 -41.16
C PRO A 30 2.44 -0.84 -40.92
N ASP A 31 1.64 -0.15 -41.74
CA ASP A 31 1.33 1.27 -41.55
C ASP A 31 0.52 1.51 -40.27
N ALA A 32 -0.39 0.58 -39.96
CA ALA A 32 -1.20 0.61 -38.75
C ALA A 32 -1.41 -0.81 -38.19
N ILE A 33 -1.73 -0.86 -36.89
CA ILE A 33 -2.14 -2.09 -36.22
C ILE A 33 -3.65 -2.03 -36.06
N GLU A 34 -4.35 -2.95 -36.70
CA GLU A 34 -5.80 -3.05 -36.54
C GLU A 34 -6.14 -3.51 -35.12
N CYS A 35 -7.05 -2.78 -34.47
CA CYS A 35 -7.59 -3.14 -33.16
C CYS A 35 -9.03 -3.62 -33.36
N PRO A 36 -9.36 -4.86 -32.94
CA PRO A 36 -10.74 -5.34 -32.95
C PRO A 36 -11.66 -4.42 -32.13
N ARG A 37 -12.87 -4.17 -32.64
CA ARG A 37 -13.80 -3.20 -32.05
C ARG A 37 -14.25 -3.60 -30.64
N ASP A 38 -14.44 -4.89 -30.41
CA ASP A 38 -14.73 -5.47 -29.10
C ASP A 38 -13.64 -5.18 -28.07
N VAL A 39 -12.37 -5.27 -28.46
CA VAL A 39 -11.24 -4.96 -27.57
C VAL A 39 -11.20 -3.47 -27.25
N PHE A 40 -11.48 -2.62 -28.24
CA PHE A 40 -11.56 -1.18 -28.03
C PHE A 40 -12.69 -0.79 -27.06
N ASP A 41 -13.91 -1.30 -27.30
CA ASP A 41 -15.08 -0.99 -26.47
C ASP A 41 -14.87 -1.52 -25.03
N HIS A 42 -14.24 -2.69 -24.87
CA HIS A 42 -13.84 -3.21 -23.56
C HIS A 42 -12.87 -2.28 -22.83
N GLY A 43 -11.82 -1.82 -23.52
CA GLY A 43 -10.85 -0.89 -22.95
C GLY A 43 -11.49 0.45 -22.56
N LEU A 44 -12.40 0.96 -23.38
CA LEU A 44 -13.14 2.19 -23.10
C LEU A 44 -14.03 2.05 -21.86
N ALA A 45 -14.73 0.92 -21.73
CA ALA A 45 -15.54 0.63 -20.54
C ALA A 45 -14.70 0.55 -19.27
N LEU A 46 -13.52 -0.08 -19.32
CA LEU A 46 -12.59 -0.13 -18.19
C LEU A 46 -12.12 1.27 -17.75
N MET A 47 -11.75 2.13 -18.71
CA MET A 47 -11.32 3.50 -18.40
C MET A 47 -12.47 4.38 -17.88
N GLY A 48 -13.70 4.16 -18.37
CA GLY A 48 -14.88 4.93 -17.95
C GLY A 48 -15.44 4.53 -16.59
N ASN A 49 -14.98 3.42 -16.00
CA ASN A 49 -15.55 2.87 -14.76
C ASN A 49 -15.11 3.64 -13.51
N GLU A 50 -14.07 4.48 -13.61
CA GLU A 50 -13.50 5.17 -12.45
C GLU A 50 -13.60 6.70 -12.62
N SER A 51 -14.43 7.33 -11.78
CA SER A 51 -14.52 8.79 -11.73
C SER A 51 -13.30 9.34 -10.99
N PHE A 52 -12.44 10.05 -11.72
CA PHE A 52 -11.30 10.76 -11.15
C PHE A 52 -11.74 11.73 -10.05
N ASP A 53 -12.82 12.49 -10.29
CA ASP A 53 -13.36 13.43 -9.31
C ASP A 53 -13.83 12.72 -8.03
N ALA A 54 -14.47 11.56 -8.15
CA ALA A 54 -14.85 10.76 -6.99
C ALA A 54 -13.62 10.27 -6.21
N ARG A 55 -12.53 9.90 -6.89
CA ARG A 55 -11.26 9.52 -6.24
C ARG A 55 -10.62 10.69 -5.51
N VAL A 56 -10.61 11.86 -6.10
CA VAL A 56 -10.09 13.09 -5.48
C VAL A 56 -10.95 13.47 -4.26
N ALA A 57 -12.27 13.36 -4.37
CA ALA A 57 -13.18 13.62 -3.25
C ALA A 57 -12.92 12.65 -2.08
N LEU A 58 -12.80 11.34 -2.36
CA LEU A 58 -12.47 10.33 -1.35
C LEU A 58 -11.14 10.64 -0.66
N LEU A 59 -10.09 10.93 -1.43
CA LEU A 59 -8.77 11.26 -0.90
C LEU A 59 -8.83 12.52 -0.01
N SER A 60 -9.58 13.54 -0.42
CA SER A 60 -9.72 14.77 0.37
C SER A 60 -10.37 14.52 1.73
N ALA A 61 -11.38 13.64 1.78
CA ALA A 61 -12.06 13.26 3.02
C ALA A 61 -11.14 12.44 3.94
N GLU A 62 -10.36 11.52 3.37
CA GLU A 62 -9.38 10.73 4.11
C GLU A 62 -8.29 11.62 4.73
N VAL A 63 -7.74 12.57 3.95
CA VAL A 63 -6.74 13.51 4.45
C VAL A 63 -7.31 14.36 5.59
N ALA A 64 -8.54 14.87 5.45
CA ALA A 64 -9.20 15.63 6.51
C ALA A 64 -9.36 14.81 7.80
N MET A 65 -9.81 13.57 7.69
CA MET A 65 -9.93 12.65 8.83
C MET A 65 -8.57 12.38 9.49
N ASN A 66 -7.54 12.13 8.69
CA ASN A 66 -6.19 11.89 9.19
C ASN A 66 -5.61 13.11 9.91
N MET A 67 -5.92 14.32 9.44
CA MET A 67 -5.53 15.56 10.11
C MET A 67 -6.23 15.73 11.46
N GLU A 68 -7.52 15.40 11.56
CA GLU A 68 -8.23 15.45 12.84
C GLU A 68 -7.69 14.39 13.82
N LEU A 69 -7.43 13.17 13.34
CA LEU A 69 -6.82 12.12 14.15
C LEU A 69 -5.45 12.55 14.68
N ALA A 70 -4.61 13.18 13.84
CA ALA A 70 -3.31 13.69 14.25
C ALA A 70 -3.44 14.72 15.40
N LYS A 71 -4.42 15.63 15.34
CA LYS A 71 -4.67 16.60 16.42
C LYS A 71 -5.06 15.89 17.72
N VAL A 72 -5.93 14.90 17.65
CA VAL A 72 -6.36 14.12 18.83
C VAL A 72 -5.18 13.36 19.44
N SER A 73 -4.36 12.71 18.62
CA SER A 73 -3.15 12.01 19.08
C SER A 73 -2.19 12.96 19.78
N SER A 74 -1.90 14.13 19.18
CA SER A 74 -1.04 15.14 19.82
C SER A 74 -1.63 15.65 21.14
N ALA A 75 -2.95 15.82 21.23
CA ALA A 75 -3.58 16.23 22.48
C ALA A 75 -3.45 15.16 23.58
N LEU A 76 -3.55 13.88 23.21
CA LEU A 76 -3.36 12.75 24.14
C LEU A 76 -1.91 12.65 24.63
N GLU A 77 -0.92 12.90 23.77
CA GLU A 77 0.50 12.93 24.15
C GLU A 77 0.81 13.99 25.22
N HIS A 78 0.08 15.11 25.21
CA HIS A 78 0.23 16.17 26.20
C HIS A 78 -0.57 15.94 27.48
N LEU A 79 -1.47 14.96 27.51
CA LEU A 79 -2.16 14.54 28.73
C LEU A 79 -1.17 13.71 29.56
N CYS A 80 -0.31 14.38 30.32
CA CYS A 80 0.48 13.72 31.36
C CYS A 80 -0.50 13.08 32.36
N VAL A 81 -0.46 11.75 32.47
CA VAL A 81 -0.95 11.10 33.68
C VAL A 81 0.13 11.33 34.70
N ASP A 82 -0.05 12.35 35.55
CA ASP A 82 0.75 12.45 36.76
C ASP A 82 0.49 11.14 37.53
N HIS A 83 1.48 10.25 37.52
CA HIS A 83 1.65 9.36 38.66
C HIS A 83 1.91 10.31 39.81
N ALA A 84 0.84 10.74 40.49
CA ALA A 84 0.96 11.21 41.85
C ALA A 84 1.75 10.11 42.53
N ASP A 85 2.95 10.46 42.99
CA ASP A 85 3.80 9.60 43.77
C ASP A 85 2.90 8.87 44.76
N ASP A 86 2.62 7.59 44.50
CA ASP A 86 1.96 6.76 45.50
C ASP A 86 3.06 6.55 46.53
N ASP A 87 2.90 7.34 47.59
CA ASP A 87 3.77 7.50 48.72
C ASP A 87 4.39 6.16 49.14
N ALA A 88 5.72 6.17 49.29
CA ALA A 88 6.46 5.41 50.29
C ALA A 88 5.79 4.12 50.82
N ILE A 89 5.98 3.00 50.13
CA ILE A 89 6.02 1.69 50.81
C ILE A 89 7.50 1.34 50.98
N ASP A 90 8.04 1.75 52.12
CA ASP A 90 9.12 1.04 52.81
C ASP A 90 8.51 -0.26 53.35
N ASP A 91 8.50 -1.32 52.54
CA ASP A 91 8.43 -2.67 53.07
C ASP A 91 9.62 -3.43 52.50
N GLU A 92 10.59 -3.69 53.38
CA GLU A 92 11.56 -4.76 53.22
C GLU A 92 10.86 -6.04 52.77
N VAL A 93 10.89 -6.31 51.47
CA VAL A 93 10.79 -7.68 50.97
C VAL A 93 12.20 -8.14 50.67
N GLY A 94 12.87 -8.59 51.72
CA GLY A 94 14.07 -9.41 51.59
C GLY A 94 13.69 -10.66 50.79
N TRP A 95 14.08 -10.70 49.51
CA TRP A 95 14.09 -11.94 48.76
C TRP A 95 15.13 -12.83 49.44
N THR A 96 14.68 -13.84 50.17
CA THR A 96 15.57 -14.91 50.61
C THR A 96 16.08 -15.58 49.35
N ASP A 97 17.36 -15.36 49.06
CA ASP A 97 18.10 -16.03 48.01
C ASP A 97 18.23 -17.51 48.42
N SER A 98 17.15 -18.28 48.25
CA SER A 98 17.23 -19.73 48.27
C SER A 98 17.85 -20.12 46.94
N ALA A 99 19.18 -20.26 46.98
CA ALA A 99 19.97 -20.91 45.95
C ALA A 99 19.41 -22.32 45.70
N ASP A 100 18.51 -22.45 44.72
CA ASP A 100 18.20 -23.74 44.13
C ASP A 100 19.41 -24.17 43.31
N SER A 101 20.23 -25.01 43.94
CA SER A 101 21.27 -25.80 43.30
C SER A 101 20.64 -26.72 42.28
N PHE A 102 20.66 -26.31 41.01
CA PHE A 102 20.47 -27.22 39.89
C PHE A 102 21.83 -27.77 39.47
N ASP A 103 22.22 -28.92 40.02
CA ASP A 103 23.21 -29.78 39.39
C ASP A 103 22.54 -30.53 38.23
N ILE A 104 22.94 -30.16 37.01
CA ILE A 104 22.68 -30.89 35.77
C ILE A 104 23.42 -32.24 35.85
N ILE A 105 22.67 -33.33 35.79
CA ILE A 105 23.20 -34.67 35.52
C ILE A 105 23.57 -34.73 34.04
N VAL A 106 24.85 -34.95 33.74
CA VAL A 106 25.35 -35.36 32.41
C VAL A 106 25.48 -36.88 32.39
#